data_AF-A0A1Q9D728-F1
#
_entry.id   AF-A0A1Q9D728-F1
#
_cell.length_a   1.000
_cell.length_b   1.000
_cell.length_c   1.000
_cell.angle_alpha   90.00
_cell.angle_beta   90.00
_cell.angle_gamma   90.00
#
_symmetry.space_group_name_H-M   'P 1'
#
loop_
_entity.id
_entity.type
_entity.pdbx_description
1 polymer ?
#
loop_
_entity_poly.entity_id
_entity_poly.type
_entity_poly.pdbx_seq_one_letter_code
_entity_poly.pdbx_strand_id
1 'polypeptide(L)'
;MIGEIQRMGKKAPGLAELHRCPAMPQDRPPAEAVFDTDNASADAARVSAILDARQVLGSASNFQEIFSHLLIDHDLLCQEGESEALDPTLVSGTMGQEWSLTEACLNSEAHTVVTKPEDERAAVTVPIDIEEKVDKSPKVSRRRPNNPTLLIGGEGEDNRSLRKRSPQRNCSKADPELMIISMAMSFTCAQTAVTQNLLAEVCSALEYRLWSNTERAGNGSRYIDKDPMVPSIDSALWQRLPDAPRRNVLHRLAAFQNSSFVPGSYVAEFPAGNWSELFVGRHRFPVLQTDIQALLRRYTLSADNVASRASAMARVFALYRALENPVLTAGQRSSHQLCTWRPSSKEAADVEYELFASPFNARVGNGKYASRFPHAEKIFGSAGSYPDVLDEWPSTAVVSVNPPFSDAYLDDVVGKQLDRIVAGFKKVHLFVPVRDAPWRKQLRRLSNARFVQDFFDATALKDRHLEQPVLHWEGSELAPAEA
;
A
#
# COMPACT_ATOMS: atom_id res chain seq x y z
N MET A 1 39.12 4.17 48.61
CA MET A 1 38.50 3.66 47.36
C MET A 1 37.22 4.43 46.99
N ILE A 2 37.22 5.77 47.20
CA ILE A 2 36.25 6.77 46.68
C ILE A 2 37.08 8.06 46.50
N GLY A 3 38.04 8.04 45.57
CA GLY A 3 39.02 9.13 45.45
C GLY A 3 39.80 9.19 44.13
N GLU A 4 39.34 8.46 43.11
CA GLU A 4 40.07 8.35 41.82
C GLU A 4 39.16 8.47 40.59
N ILE A 5 38.02 9.16 40.71
CA ILE A 5 37.11 9.42 39.57
C ILE A 5 37.15 10.92 39.12
N GLN A 6 37.96 11.77 39.75
CA GLN A 6 38.04 13.21 39.42
C GLN A 6 39.29 13.66 38.64
N ARG A 7 40.06 12.74 38.00
CA ARG A 7 41.25 13.11 37.20
C ARG A 7 41.30 12.56 35.78
N MET A 8 40.16 12.41 35.11
CA MET A 8 40.12 12.20 33.65
C MET A 8 39.27 13.25 32.91
N GLY A 9 39.19 14.46 33.45
CA GLY A 9 38.74 15.63 32.71
C GLY A 9 39.93 16.33 32.06
N LYS A 10 40.26 15.96 30.81
CA LYS A 10 40.76 16.87 29.75
C LYS A 10 41.31 16.06 28.56
N LYS A 11 40.79 16.42 27.36
CA LYS A 11 41.17 16.01 26.00
C LYS A 11 40.57 14.69 25.49
N ALA A 12 39.27 14.72 25.20
CA ALA A 12 38.75 14.03 24.02
C ALA A 12 38.79 15.04 22.84
N PRO A 13 39.47 14.74 21.72
CA PRO A 13 39.37 15.56 20.51
C PRO A 13 37.96 15.44 19.92
N GLY A 14 37.51 16.52 19.29
CA GLY A 14 36.14 16.79 18.89
C GLY A 14 35.42 15.66 18.14
N LEU A 15 34.31 15.21 18.72
CA LEU A 15 33.29 14.38 18.09
C LEU A 15 32.13 15.23 17.54
N ALA A 16 32.30 16.55 17.45
CA ALA A 16 31.30 17.51 16.96
C ALA A 16 31.42 17.83 15.45
N GLU A 17 32.27 17.12 14.72
CA GLU A 17 32.57 17.39 13.29
C GLU A 17 32.29 16.20 12.35
N LEU A 18 31.59 15.17 12.82
CA LEU A 18 31.11 14.09 11.96
C LEU A 18 29.79 14.53 11.30
N HIS A 19 29.90 14.82 9.99
CA HIS A 19 28.83 14.99 9.01
C HIS A 19 27.99 16.29 9.08
N ARG A 20 28.63 17.46 8.91
CA ARG A 20 27.95 18.49 8.10
C ARG A 20 28.06 18.06 6.65
N CYS A 21 26.98 17.52 6.09
CA CYS A 21 26.85 17.42 4.64
C CYS A 21 27.08 18.83 4.07
N PRO A 22 27.93 19.00 3.05
CA PRO A 22 28.09 20.30 2.40
C PRO A 22 26.70 20.74 1.93
N ALA A 23 26.32 21.98 2.26
CA ALA A 23 25.12 22.59 1.71
C ALA A 23 25.28 22.57 0.18
N MET A 24 24.48 21.75 -0.48
CA MET A 24 24.41 21.70 -1.94
C MET A 24 24.12 23.13 -2.43
N PRO A 25 24.74 23.59 -3.53
CA PRO A 25 24.41 24.87 -4.13
C PRO A 25 22.89 24.89 -4.35
N GLN A 26 22.22 25.78 -3.62
CA GLN A 26 20.79 25.99 -3.78
C GLN A 26 20.61 26.77 -5.07
N ASP A 27 20.36 26.05 -6.16
CA ASP A 27 19.75 26.65 -7.33
C ASP A 27 18.50 27.41 -6.88
N ARG A 28 18.35 28.60 -7.45
CA ARG A 28 17.32 29.61 -7.16
C ARG A 28 16.01 28.98 -6.68
N PRO A 29 15.47 29.35 -5.51
CA PRO A 29 14.25 28.74 -5.00
C PRO A 29 13.16 28.87 -6.06
N PRO A 30 12.50 27.76 -6.45
CA PRO A 30 11.40 27.81 -7.41
C PRO A 30 10.38 28.83 -6.90
N ALA A 31 9.79 29.59 -7.84
CA ALA A 31 8.71 30.55 -7.55
C ALA A 31 7.73 29.93 -6.55
N GLU A 32 7.40 30.69 -5.49
CA GLU A 32 6.68 30.23 -4.29
C GLU A 32 5.67 29.13 -4.62
N ALA A 33 6.01 27.89 -4.28
CA ALA A 33 5.12 26.77 -4.49
C ALA A 33 3.90 26.98 -3.56
N VAL A 34 2.81 27.49 -4.14
CA VAL A 34 1.54 27.64 -3.43
C VAL A 34 1.07 26.25 -3.02
N PHE A 35 0.90 26.03 -1.72
CA PHE A 35 0.37 24.79 -1.21
C PHE A 35 -1.10 24.68 -1.62
N ASP A 36 -1.40 23.72 -2.48
CA ASP A 36 -2.76 23.49 -2.97
C ASP A 36 -3.59 22.79 -1.89
N THR A 37 -4.35 23.59 -1.14
CA THR A 37 -5.22 23.14 -0.05
C THR A 37 -6.39 22.32 -0.53
N ASP A 38 -6.90 22.60 -1.73
CA ASP A 38 -8.05 21.89 -2.30
C ASP A 38 -7.67 20.46 -2.62
N ASN A 39 -6.48 20.28 -3.20
CA ASN A 39 -5.92 18.96 -3.44
C ASN A 39 -5.61 18.19 -2.14
N ALA A 40 -5.24 18.87 -1.05
CA ALA A 40 -4.98 18.21 0.23
C ALA A 40 -6.25 17.62 0.86
N SER A 41 -7.37 18.35 0.83
CA SER A 41 -8.64 17.84 1.36
C SER A 41 -9.22 16.73 0.48
N ALA A 42 -9.10 16.86 -0.85
CA ALA A 42 -9.50 15.80 -1.78
C ALA A 42 -8.70 14.50 -1.54
N ASP A 43 -7.37 14.59 -1.37
CA ASP A 43 -6.53 13.44 -1.04
C ASP A 43 -6.92 12.79 0.29
N ALA A 44 -7.14 13.58 1.34
CA ALA A 44 -7.57 13.04 2.63
C ALA A 44 -8.90 12.28 2.54
N ALA A 45 -9.82 12.79 1.71
CA ALA A 45 -11.12 12.18 1.51
C ALA A 45 -11.03 10.87 0.69
N ARG A 46 -10.24 10.86 -0.39
CA ARG A 46 -9.90 9.64 -1.15
C ARG A 46 -9.29 8.58 -0.25
N VAL A 47 -8.30 8.96 0.55
CA VAL A 47 -7.64 8.05 1.50
C VAL A 47 -8.67 7.50 2.50
N SER A 48 -9.53 8.34 3.08
CA SER A 48 -10.58 7.88 3.99
C SER A 48 -11.51 6.86 3.32
N ALA A 49 -11.91 7.09 2.06
CA ALA A 49 -12.76 6.16 1.31
C ALA A 49 -12.06 4.82 1.02
N ILE A 50 -10.76 4.86 0.66
CA ILE A 50 -9.94 3.65 0.47
C ILE A 50 -9.85 2.87 1.79
N LEU A 51 -9.64 3.55 2.90
CA LEU A 51 -9.53 2.91 4.22
C LEU A 51 -10.87 2.30 4.67
N ASP A 52 -11.99 2.95 4.37
CA ASP A 52 -13.33 2.37 4.55
C ASP A 52 -13.55 1.14 3.67
N ALA A 53 -13.10 1.17 2.42
CA ALA A 53 -13.13 0.00 1.54
C ALA A 53 -12.32 -1.16 2.12
N ARG A 54 -11.12 -0.89 2.65
CA ARG A 54 -10.29 -1.90 3.35
C ARG A 54 -10.98 -2.49 4.57
N GLN A 55 -11.75 -1.71 5.33
CA GLN A 55 -12.50 -2.27 6.47
C GLN A 55 -13.52 -3.33 6.03
N VAL A 56 -14.16 -3.14 4.87
CA VAL A 56 -15.13 -4.12 4.37
C VAL A 56 -14.46 -5.37 3.80
N LEU A 57 -13.23 -5.27 3.31
CA LEU A 57 -12.41 -6.43 2.95
C LEU A 57 -12.02 -7.28 4.18
N GLY A 58 -12.06 -6.70 5.38
CA GLY A 58 -11.79 -7.38 6.64
C GLY A 58 -10.34 -7.86 6.77
N SER A 59 -10.13 -8.98 7.47
CA SER A 59 -8.82 -9.57 7.73
C SER A 59 -8.32 -10.52 6.63
N ALA A 60 -9.01 -10.59 5.48
CA ALA A 60 -8.62 -11.44 4.36
C ALA A 60 -7.37 -10.86 3.67
N SER A 61 -6.20 -11.38 4.04
CA SER A 61 -4.89 -10.86 3.61
C SER A 61 -4.74 -10.81 2.09
N ASN A 62 -5.23 -11.82 1.39
CA ASN A 62 -5.21 -11.92 -0.07
C ASN A 62 -6.00 -10.80 -0.75
N PHE A 63 -7.19 -10.44 -0.26
CA PHE A 63 -7.98 -9.36 -0.85
C PHE A 63 -7.37 -7.99 -0.57
N GLN A 64 -6.79 -7.81 0.62
CA GLN A 64 -6.06 -6.58 0.96
C GLN A 64 -4.82 -6.39 0.07
N GLU A 65 -4.14 -7.48 -0.26
CA GLU A 65 -2.98 -7.50 -1.15
C GLU A 65 -3.38 -7.21 -2.61
N ILE A 66 -4.40 -7.90 -3.14
CA ILE A 66 -4.94 -7.61 -4.48
C ILE A 66 -5.37 -6.14 -4.56
N PHE A 67 -6.05 -5.62 -3.54
CA PHE A 67 -6.48 -4.23 -3.52
C PHE A 67 -5.31 -3.26 -3.46
N SER A 68 -4.26 -3.54 -2.66
CA SER A 68 -3.02 -2.77 -2.68
C SER A 68 -2.37 -2.75 -4.07
N HIS A 69 -2.20 -3.92 -4.71
CA HIS A 69 -1.63 -4.00 -6.05
C HIS A 69 -2.46 -3.28 -7.10
N LEU A 70 -3.79 -3.35 -7.01
CA LEU A 70 -4.69 -2.59 -7.88
C LEU A 70 -4.48 -1.08 -7.71
N LEU A 71 -4.43 -0.58 -6.47
CA LEU A 71 -4.20 0.84 -6.19
C LEU A 71 -2.81 1.27 -6.66
N ILE A 72 -1.80 0.40 -6.56
CA ILE A 72 -0.44 0.64 -7.04
C ILE A 72 -0.40 0.66 -8.57
N ASP A 73 -1.01 -0.30 -9.25
CA ASP A 73 -0.94 -0.40 -10.71
C ASP A 73 -1.76 0.66 -11.44
N HIS A 74 -2.72 1.29 -10.77
CA HIS A 74 -3.70 2.20 -11.37
C HIS A 74 -3.06 3.33 -12.17
N ASP A 75 -2.06 4.01 -11.63
CA ASP A 75 -1.44 5.17 -12.28
C ASP A 75 -0.76 4.82 -13.61
N LEU A 76 -0.28 3.58 -13.73
CA LEU A 76 0.33 3.07 -14.96
C LEU A 76 -0.73 2.53 -15.95
N LEU A 77 -1.70 1.74 -15.47
CA LEU A 77 -2.71 1.11 -16.33
C LEU A 77 -3.75 2.09 -16.87
N CYS A 78 -4.02 3.17 -16.14
CA CYS A 78 -4.93 4.23 -16.57
C CYS A 78 -4.45 4.94 -17.86
N GLN A 79 -3.14 4.90 -18.15
CA GLN A 79 -2.57 5.53 -19.34
C GLN A 79 -2.85 4.75 -20.64
N GLU A 80 -2.97 3.41 -20.58
CA GLU A 80 -2.97 2.58 -21.80
C GLU A 80 -4.36 2.27 -22.38
N GLY A 81 -5.45 2.33 -21.60
CA GLY A 81 -6.74 1.77 -22.05
C GLY A 81 -8.00 2.60 -21.79
N GLU A 82 -8.02 3.47 -20.78
CA GLU A 82 -9.27 4.17 -20.41
C GLU A 82 -9.62 5.34 -21.34
N SER A 83 -8.68 5.83 -22.15
CA SER A 83 -8.95 6.89 -23.12
C SER A 83 -9.56 6.41 -24.43
N GLU A 84 -9.49 5.10 -24.75
CA GLU A 84 -10.03 4.56 -26.01
C GLU A 84 -11.45 3.95 -25.87
N ALA A 85 -11.92 3.69 -24.64
CA ALA A 85 -13.15 2.92 -24.39
C ALA A 85 -14.46 3.74 -24.38
N LEU A 86 -14.44 5.05 -24.56
CA LEU A 86 -15.65 5.86 -24.68
C LEU A 86 -16.05 6.06 -26.15
N ASP A 87 -16.48 4.97 -26.81
CA ASP A 87 -17.42 5.09 -27.92
C ASP A 87 -18.85 5.05 -27.34
N PRO A 88 -19.54 6.20 -27.23
CA PRO A 88 -20.88 6.28 -26.63
C PRO A 88 -21.94 5.50 -27.39
N THR A 89 -21.64 4.95 -28.58
CA THR A 89 -22.62 4.20 -29.38
C THR A 89 -22.82 2.74 -28.95
N LEU A 90 -21.94 2.18 -28.10
CA LEU A 90 -21.98 0.76 -27.71
C LEU A 90 -22.69 0.46 -26.36
N VAL A 91 -23.07 1.47 -25.57
CA VAL A 91 -23.64 1.26 -24.21
C VAL A 91 -25.19 1.20 -24.19
N SER A 92 -25.86 1.29 -25.34
CA SER A 92 -27.34 1.28 -25.41
C SER A 92 -28.01 -0.11 -25.31
N GLY A 93 -27.28 -1.20 -25.10
CA GLY A 93 -27.86 -2.54 -25.25
C GLY A 93 -27.34 -3.55 -24.25
N THR A 94 -27.78 -3.47 -22.99
CA THR A 94 -28.10 -4.61 -22.08
C THR A 94 -28.11 -4.16 -20.61
N MET A 95 -29.21 -3.54 -20.16
CA MET A 95 -29.56 -3.53 -18.74
C MET A 95 -31.00 -4.00 -18.59
N GLY A 96 -31.15 -5.27 -18.26
CA GLY A 96 -32.43 -5.94 -18.13
C GLY A 96 -32.28 -7.36 -17.62
N GLN A 97 -31.62 -7.55 -16.49
CA GLN A 97 -31.81 -8.75 -15.66
C GLN A 97 -31.83 -8.37 -14.19
N GLU A 98 -33.01 -8.55 -13.62
CA GLU A 98 -33.37 -8.44 -12.22
C GLU A 98 -32.84 -9.69 -11.49
N TRP A 99 -31.97 -9.54 -10.50
CA TRP A 99 -31.47 -10.66 -9.69
C TRP A 99 -32.16 -10.65 -8.32
N SER A 100 -33.01 -11.64 -8.06
CA SER A 100 -33.68 -11.83 -6.78
C SER A 100 -32.71 -12.30 -5.69
N LEU A 101 -32.59 -11.50 -4.62
CA LEU A 101 -31.87 -11.82 -3.39
C LEU A 101 -32.64 -12.89 -2.58
N THR A 102 -32.31 -14.18 -2.67
CA THR A 102 -32.78 -15.14 -1.64
C THR A 102 -32.02 -16.46 -1.44
N GLU A 103 -30.83 -16.69 -2.01
CA GLU A 103 -30.11 -17.96 -1.77
C GLU A 103 -28.59 -17.80 -1.64
N ALA A 104 -28.13 -17.15 -0.56
CA ALA A 104 -26.70 -17.13 -0.20
C ALA A 104 -26.44 -17.21 1.31
N CYS A 105 -27.33 -17.86 2.06
CA CYS A 105 -27.06 -18.31 3.41
C CYS A 105 -27.47 -19.77 3.49
N LEU A 106 -26.46 -20.66 3.48
CA LEU A 106 -26.44 -22.06 3.92
C LEU A 106 -25.50 -22.82 2.97
N ASN A 107 -24.22 -22.90 3.34
CA ASN A 107 -23.34 -24.06 3.16
C ASN A 107 -21.90 -23.65 3.46
N SER A 108 -21.49 -23.76 4.73
CA SER A 108 -20.09 -23.96 5.07
C SER A 108 -19.97 -24.87 6.30
N GLU A 109 -20.32 -26.15 6.13
CA GLU A 109 -19.76 -27.20 6.98
C GLU A 109 -18.46 -27.67 6.31
N ALA A 110 -17.32 -27.22 6.82
CA ALA A 110 -16.01 -27.68 6.38
C ALA A 110 -15.49 -28.73 7.36
N HIS A 111 -15.37 -29.96 6.86
CA HIS A 111 -14.70 -31.09 7.50
C HIS A 111 -13.26 -30.73 7.87
N THR A 112 -12.94 -30.89 9.15
CA THR A 112 -11.57 -30.82 9.66
C THR A 112 -10.85 -32.14 9.36
N VAL A 113 -10.01 -32.17 8.33
CA VAL A 113 -9.04 -33.25 8.12
C VAL A 113 -7.74 -32.85 8.81
N VAL A 114 -7.43 -33.55 9.90
CA VAL A 114 -6.17 -33.42 10.64
C VAL A 114 -5.09 -34.22 9.90
N THR A 115 -4.16 -33.55 9.24
CA THR A 115 -2.89 -34.16 8.80
C THR A 115 -1.74 -33.63 9.64
N LYS A 116 -1.01 -34.53 10.29
CA LYS A 116 0.25 -34.26 10.99
C LYS A 116 1.37 -34.04 9.97
N PRO A 117 2.26 -33.06 10.13
CA PRO A 117 3.49 -33.01 9.36
C PRO A 117 4.58 -33.83 10.06
N GLU A 118 5.09 -34.83 9.36
CA GLU A 118 6.35 -35.50 9.67
C GLU A 118 7.52 -34.66 9.12
N ASP A 119 8.54 -34.52 9.96
CA ASP A 119 9.88 -34.07 9.57
C ASP A 119 10.51 -35.09 8.62
N GLU A 120 10.96 -34.66 7.42
CA GLU A 120 12.26 -35.10 6.87
C GLU A 120 12.73 -34.23 5.68
N ARG A 121 14.05 -34.24 5.50
CA ARG A 121 14.92 -33.25 4.86
C ARG A 121 15.12 -33.49 3.35
N ALA A 122 15.51 -32.46 2.58
CA ALA A 122 16.70 -32.47 1.72
C ALA A 122 16.88 -31.15 0.95
N ALA A 123 18.07 -30.56 1.04
CA ALA A 123 18.54 -29.51 0.14
C ALA A 123 18.88 -30.13 -1.22
N VAL A 124 18.28 -29.63 -2.29
CA VAL A 124 18.63 -29.98 -3.68
C VAL A 124 19.78 -29.07 -4.10
N THR A 125 20.97 -29.65 -4.23
CA THR A 125 22.12 -29.03 -4.91
C THR A 125 22.34 -29.81 -6.20
N VAL A 126 22.35 -29.12 -7.35
CA VAL A 126 22.68 -29.72 -8.65
C VAL A 126 24.21 -29.68 -8.81
N PRO A 127 24.91 -30.81 -9.03
CA PRO A 127 26.33 -30.78 -9.35
C PRO A 127 26.61 -31.07 -10.82
N ILE A 128 27.60 -30.34 -11.33
CA ILE A 128 28.41 -30.64 -12.50
C ILE A 128 29.44 -31.70 -12.09
N ASP A 129 29.61 -32.74 -12.91
CA ASP A 129 30.53 -33.86 -12.71
C ASP A 129 32.01 -33.44 -12.62
N ILE A 130 32.69 -33.75 -11.51
CA ILE A 130 34.11 -34.14 -11.47
C ILE A 130 34.29 -35.16 -10.32
N GLU A 131 34.77 -36.35 -10.66
CA GLU A 131 35.16 -37.42 -9.72
C GLU A 131 36.41 -37.05 -8.90
N GLU A 132 36.39 -37.21 -7.58
CA GLU A 132 37.44 -37.94 -6.85
C GLU A 132 37.05 -38.29 -5.41
N LYS A 133 37.62 -39.40 -4.94
CA LYS A 133 37.31 -40.14 -3.69
C LYS A 133 37.90 -39.50 -2.42
N VAL A 134 37.42 -40.04 -1.27
CA VAL A 134 38.14 -40.34 -0.01
C VAL A 134 37.58 -39.64 1.27
N ASP A 135 36.72 -40.41 1.97
CA ASP A 135 36.89 -40.97 3.34
C ASP A 135 36.64 -40.14 4.64
N LYS A 136 35.85 -40.79 5.51
CA LYS A 136 35.75 -40.77 6.99
C LYS A 136 35.02 -39.65 7.76
N SER A 137 33.98 -40.11 8.47
CA SER A 137 33.24 -39.48 9.58
C SER A 137 34.08 -39.32 10.85
N PRO A 138 33.59 -38.56 11.86
CA PRO A 138 33.04 -39.27 13.03
C PRO A 138 31.80 -38.66 13.72
N LYS A 139 31.16 -39.53 14.50
CA LYS A 139 29.95 -39.37 15.33
C LYS A 139 30.16 -38.41 16.51
N VAL A 140 29.15 -37.60 16.85
CA VAL A 140 29.05 -36.89 18.14
C VAL A 140 27.67 -37.11 18.77
N SER A 141 27.70 -37.54 20.03
CA SER A 141 26.58 -37.89 20.90
C SER A 141 25.88 -36.64 21.47
N ARG A 142 24.53 -36.63 21.52
CA ARG A 142 23.75 -35.59 22.21
C ARG A 142 23.15 -36.13 23.52
N ARG A 143 23.47 -35.45 24.63
CA ARG A 143 22.80 -35.56 25.95
C ARG A 143 21.58 -34.62 25.99
N ARG A 144 20.48 -35.08 26.59
CA ARG A 144 19.32 -34.27 27.03
C ARG A 144 19.57 -33.71 28.45
N PRO A 145 18.92 -32.59 28.83
CA PRO A 145 18.48 -32.41 30.21
C PRO A 145 16.97 -32.15 30.35
N ASN A 146 16.56 -32.23 31.61
CA ASN A 146 15.21 -32.45 32.15
C ASN A 146 14.39 -31.17 32.33
N ASN A 147 13.06 -31.30 32.30
CA ASN A 147 12.10 -30.37 32.87
C ASN A 147 11.84 -30.71 34.35
N PRO A 148 11.53 -29.71 35.20
CA PRO A 148 10.78 -29.94 36.43
C PRO A 148 9.35 -29.39 36.35
N THR A 149 8.46 -30.21 36.88
CA THR A 149 7.05 -29.99 37.24
C THR A 149 6.93 -29.02 38.40
N LEU A 150 5.87 -28.20 38.41
CA LEU A 150 5.39 -27.50 39.61
C LEU A 150 3.85 -27.60 39.69
N LEU A 151 3.39 -28.26 40.76
CA LEU A 151 2.02 -28.33 41.26
C LEU A 151 1.80 -27.16 42.21
N ILE A 152 0.68 -26.44 42.12
CA ILE A 152 -0.04 -25.88 43.27
C ILE A 152 -1.54 -25.89 42.95
N GLY A 153 -2.33 -26.54 43.81
CA GLY A 153 -3.79 -26.50 43.82
C GLY A 153 -4.36 -25.40 44.72
N GLY A 154 -5.68 -25.26 44.72
CA GLY A 154 -6.42 -24.39 45.62
C GLY A 154 -7.91 -24.41 45.31
N GLU A 155 -8.64 -25.15 46.14
CA GLU A 155 -10.08 -25.35 46.16
C GLU A 155 -10.86 -24.10 46.61
N GLY A 156 -12.17 -24.06 46.32
CA GLY A 156 -13.10 -23.09 46.91
C GLY A 156 -14.51 -23.17 46.31
N GLU A 157 -15.39 -23.87 47.03
CA GLU A 157 -16.84 -24.05 46.90
C GLU A 157 -17.60 -22.67 46.90
N ASP A 158 -18.89 -22.45 46.64
CA ASP A 158 -20.08 -23.30 46.77
C ASP A 158 -21.37 -22.57 46.27
N ASN A 159 -22.35 -23.37 45.84
CA ASN A 159 -23.81 -23.30 46.07
C ASN A 159 -24.81 -22.20 45.58
N ARG A 160 -25.92 -22.73 45.02
CA ARG A 160 -27.37 -22.34 45.03
C ARG A 160 -27.98 -22.09 43.64
N SER A 161 -29.20 -22.51 43.27
CA SER A 161 -30.22 -23.40 43.86
C SER A 161 -31.36 -23.57 42.82
N LEU A 162 -31.83 -24.80 42.63
CA LEU A 162 -32.97 -25.18 41.79
C LEU A 162 -34.33 -24.96 42.49
N ARG A 163 -35.36 -24.53 41.75
CA ARG A 163 -36.77 -24.74 42.13
C ARG A 163 -37.61 -25.19 40.94
N LYS A 164 -38.25 -26.37 41.11
CA LYS A 164 -39.32 -26.94 40.28
C LYS A 164 -40.68 -26.42 40.76
N ARG A 165 -41.62 -26.16 39.83
CA ARG A 165 -43.08 -26.36 40.00
C ARG A 165 -43.73 -26.65 38.64
N SER A 166 -44.76 -27.49 38.65
CA SER A 166 -45.67 -27.86 37.55
C SER A 166 -47.13 -27.78 38.09
N PRO A 167 -48.18 -28.17 37.35
CA PRO A 167 -48.87 -27.42 36.29
C PRO A 167 -50.38 -27.20 36.57
N GLN A 168 -51.07 -26.33 35.82
CA GLN A 168 -52.55 -26.36 35.75
C GLN A 168 -53.11 -25.79 34.43
N ARG A 169 -54.30 -26.28 34.08
CA ARG A 169 -54.98 -26.31 32.78
C ARG A 169 -55.94 -25.11 32.53
N ASN A 170 -56.22 -24.91 31.23
CA ASN A 170 -57.50 -24.62 30.55
C ASN A 170 -57.96 -23.19 30.16
N CYS A 171 -58.45 -23.14 28.90
CA CYS A 171 -59.57 -22.37 28.30
C CYS A 171 -59.33 -20.98 27.65
N SER A 172 -59.15 -21.04 26.32
CA SER A 172 -59.83 -20.29 25.24
C SER A 172 -60.32 -18.85 25.50
N LYS A 173 -59.75 -17.90 24.73
CA LYS A 173 -60.43 -16.75 24.13
C LYS A 173 -59.55 -16.17 22.99
N ALA A 174 -60.19 -15.68 21.94
CA ALA A 174 -59.56 -15.20 20.70
C ALA A 174 -58.59 -14.02 20.95
N ASP A 175 -57.48 -14.03 20.20
CA ASP A 175 -56.30 -13.20 20.44
C ASP A 175 -56.29 -11.93 19.55
N PRO A 176 -56.39 -10.72 20.11
CA PRO A 176 -56.28 -9.45 19.38
C PRO A 176 -54.85 -9.15 18.87
N GLU A 177 -53.83 -9.91 19.26
CA GLU A 177 -52.44 -9.71 18.78
C GLU A 177 -52.28 -10.04 17.28
N LEU A 178 -53.09 -10.94 16.72
CA LEU A 178 -53.03 -11.33 15.30
C LEU A 178 -53.52 -10.24 14.33
N MET A 179 -54.42 -9.34 14.76
CA MET A 179 -54.82 -8.19 13.93
C MET A 179 -53.77 -7.07 13.93
N ILE A 180 -53.07 -6.86 15.04
CA ILE A 180 -52.01 -5.85 15.15
C ILE A 180 -50.81 -6.23 14.28
N ILE A 181 -50.47 -7.53 14.23
CA ILE A 181 -49.40 -8.06 13.37
C ILE A 181 -49.75 -7.92 11.88
N SER A 182 -51.02 -8.14 11.49
CA SER A 182 -51.48 -7.97 10.10
C SER A 182 -51.50 -6.51 9.64
N MET A 183 -51.87 -5.56 10.51
CA MET A 183 -51.83 -4.12 10.18
C MET A 183 -50.39 -3.59 10.16
N ALA A 184 -49.51 -4.07 11.04
CA ALA A 184 -48.09 -3.72 11.03
C ALA A 184 -47.35 -4.21 9.77
N MET A 185 -47.69 -5.42 9.27
CA MET A 185 -47.15 -5.94 8.01
C MET A 185 -47.66 -5.18 6.77
N SER A 186 -48.91 -4.71 6.80
CA SER A 186 -49.48 -3.90 5.70
C SER A 186 -48.88 -2.49 5.65
N PHE A 187 -48.59 -1.90 6.81
CA PHE A 187 -47.97 -0.58 6.92
C PHE A 187 -46.49 -0.59 6.49
N THR A 188 -45.75 -1.65 6.82
CA THR A 188 -44.36 -1.82 6.36
C THR A 188 -44.26 -2.08 4.86
N CYS A 189 -45.19 -2.81 4.26
CA CYS A 189 -45.21 -3.05 2.82
C CYS A 189 -45.48 -1.76 2.01
N ALA A 190 -46.40 -0.90 2.46
CA ALA A 190 -46.67 0.39 1.83
C ALA A 190 -45.51 1.40 1.99
N GLN A 191 -44.82 1.37 3.13
CA GLN A 191 -43.64 2.21 3.38
C GLN A 191 -42.45 1.82 2.51
N THR A 192 -42.35 0.54 2.12
CA THR A 192 -41.30 0.01 1.22
C THR A 192 -41.52 0.45 -0.24
N ALA A 193 -42.77 0.49 -0.71
CA ALA A 193 -43.08 0.94 -2.06
C ALA A 193 -42.88 2.46 -2.26
N VAL A 194 -43.23 3.27 -1.26
CA VAL A 194 -43.01 4.73 -1.29
C VAL A 194 -41.52 5.05 -1.21
N THR A 195 -40.74 4.31 -0.40
CA THR A 195 -39.29 4.51 -0.34
C THR A 195 -38.58 4.07 -1.62
N GLN A 196 -39.01 3.00 -2.29
CA GLN A 196 -38.42 2.59 -3.57
C GLN A 196 -38.67 3.59 -4.71
N ASN A 197 -39.87 4.15 -4.81
CA ASN A 197 -40.18 5.17 -5.83
C ASN A 197 -39.42 6.48 -5.56
N LEU A 198 -39.30 6.89 -4.29
CA LEU A 198 -38.52 8.07 -3.93
C LEU A 198 -37.01 7.85 -4.16
N LEU A 199 -36.51 6.62 -3.93
CA LEU A 199 -35.12 6.27 -4.22
C LEU A 199 -34.83 6.34 -5.73
N ALA A 200 -35.75 5.84 -6.56
CA ALA A 200 -35.61 5.88 -8.01
C ALA A 200 -35.62 7.31 -8.55
N GLU A 201 -36.52 8.19 -8.09
CA GLU A 201 -36.54 9.60 -8.48
C GLU A 201 -35.29 10.36 -8.00
N VAL A 202 -34.80 10.07 -6.78
CA VAL A 202 -33.57 10.66 -6.26
C VAL A 202 -32.34 10.17 -7.03
N CYS A 203 -32.29 8.89 -7.42
CA CYS A 203 -31.22 8.34 -8.25
C CYS A 203 -31.21 8.97 -9.65
N SER A 204 -32.35 9.09 -10.33
CA SER A 204 -32.41 9.76 -11.63
C SER A 204 -32.11 11.27 -11.55
N ALA A 205 -32.50 11.94 -10.46
CA ALA A 205 -32.16 13.34 -10.23
C ALA A 205 -30.67 13.55 -9.92
N LEU A 206 -30.01 12.58 -9.29
CA LEU A 206 -28.57 12.57 -9.03
C LEU A 206 -27.77 12.31 -10.31
N GLU A 207 -28.20 11.36 -11.15
CA GLU A 207 -27.59 11.10 -12.46
C GLU A 207 -27.64 12.33 -13.38
N TYR A 208 -28.77 13.04 -13.41
CA TYR A 208 -28.92 14.27 -14.19
C TYR A 208 -28.03 15.42 -13.67
N ARG A 209 -27.87 15.54 -12.35
CA ARG A 209 -26.97 16.54 -11.75
C ARG A 209 -25.49 16.22 -11.98
N LEU A 210 -25.10 14.95 -11.90
CA LEU A 210 -23.75 14.48 -12.17
C LEU A 210 -23.33 14.80 -13.61
N TRP A 211 -24.21 14.53 -14.58
CA TRP A 211 -23.96 14.85 -15.99
C TRP A 211 -23.82 16.37 -16.25
N SER A 212 -24.64 17.19 -15.59
CA SER A 212 -24.62 18.65 -15.77
C SER A 212 -23.37 19.37 -15.20
N ASN A 213 -22.68 18.76 -14.23
CA ASN A 213 -21.45 19.33 -13.66
C ASN A 213 -20.21 19.06 -14.52
N THR A 214 -20.19 17.95 -15.26
CA THR A 214 -19.14 17.62 -16.23
C THR A 214 -19.11 18.57 -17.43
N GLU A 215 -20.26 19.06 -17.92
CA GLU A 215 -20.29 20.00 -19.06
C GLU A 215 -19.85 21.42 -18.70
N ARG A 216 -20.02 21.87 -17.44
CA ARG A 216 -19.62 23.22 -17.01
C ARG A 216 -18.10 23.39 -16.78
N ALA A 217 -17.34 22.31 -16.71
CA ALA A 217 -15.87 22.35 -16.61
C ALA A 217 -15.17 22.55 -17.98
N GLY A 218 -15.93 22.64 -19.07
CA GLY A 218 -15.41 22.89 -20.42
C GLY A 218 -14.77 24.28 -20.56
N ASN A 219 -13.45 24.36 -20.36
CA ASN A 219 -12.48 25.05 -21.24
C ASN A 219 -11.11 25.35 -20.60
N GLY A 220 -10.74 24.79 -19.44
CA GLY A 220 -9.51 25.22 -18.76
C GLY A 220 -8.55 24.18 -18.21
N SER A 221 -8.96 22.92 -17.98
CA SER A 221 -8.09 21.95 -17.30
C SER A 221 -8.20 20.57 -17.91
N ARG A 222 -7.27 20.24 -18.81
CA ARG A 222 -7.05 18.86 -19.29
C ARG A 222 -6.54 17.90 -18.20
N TYR A 223 -6.39 18.35 -16.96
CA TYR A 223 -5.89 17.56 -15.83
C TYR A 223 -6.98 17.06 -14.88
N ILE A 224 -8.28 17.30 -15.17
CA ILE A 224 -9.38 16.88 -14.28
C ILE A 224 -9.73 15.39 -14.41
N ASP A 225 -9.43 14.70 -15.52
CA ASP A 225 -10.17 13.46 -15.80
C ASP A 225 -9.63 12.17 -15.19
N LYS A 226 -8.45 12.16 -14.54
CA LYS A 226 -7.87 10.91 -14.02
C LYS A 226 -7.38 11.07 -12.59
N ASP A 227 -8.13 10.48 -11.64
CA ASP A 227 -7.76 10.40 -10.24
C ASP A 227 -6.46 9.57 -10.11
N PRO A 228 -5.38 10.11 -9.52
CA PRO A 228 -4.08 9.42 -9.45
C PRO A 228 -4.06 8.28 -8.41
N MET A 229 -5.09 8.15 -7.57
CA MET A 229 -5.11 7.18 -6.48
C MET A 229 -6.10 6.05 -6.69
N VAL A 230 -7.26 6.33 -7.29
CA VAL A 230 -8.39 5.41 -7.34
C VAL A 230 -8.86 5.24 -8.78
N PRO A 231 -8.96 4.00 -9.28
CA PRO A 231 -9.59 3.76 -10.57
C PRO A 231 -11.01 4.30 -10.62
N SER A 232 -11.45 4.71 -11.81
CA SER A 232 -12.85 5.07 -12.03
C SER A 232 -13.77 3.90 -11.64
N ILE A 233 -15.00 4.18 -11.21
CA ILE A 233 -15.91 3.15 -10.68
C ILE A 233 -16.23 2.05 -11.71
N ASP A 234 -16.14 2.39 -12.99
CA ASP A 234 -16.34 1.56 -14.18
C ASP A 234 -15.05 0.90 -14.69
N SER A 235 -13.89 1.16 -14.07
CA SER A 235 -12.61 0.60 -14.49
C SER A 235 -12.61 -0.93 -14.47
N ALA A 236 -12.12 -1.55 -15.54
CA ALA A 236 -11.98 -3.00 -15.62
C ALA A 236 -10.99 -3.56 -14.57
N LEU A 237 -10.13 -2.71 -13.99
CA LEU A 237 -9.21 -3.11 -12.91
C LEU A 237 -9.93 -3.70 -11.70
N TRP A 238 -11.16 -3.24 -11.43
CA TRP A 238 -11.98 -3.78 -10.34
C TRP A 238 -12.30 -5.26 -10.49
N GLN A 239 -12.28 -5.81 -11.71
CA GLN A 239 -12.50 -7.24 -11.96
C GLN A 239 -11.43 -8.15 -11.35
N ARG A 240 -10.27 -7.59 -10.92
CA ARG A 240 -9.26 -8.32 -10.15
C ARG A 240 -9.74 -8.71 -8.75
N LEU A 241 -10.73 -8.00 -8.21
CA LEU A 241 -11.37 -8.34 -6.94
C LEU A 241 -12.55 -9.30 -7.17
N PRO A 242 -12.79 -10.28 -6.28
CA PRO A 242 -13.98 -11.13 -6.37
C PRO A 242 -15.27 -10.31 -6.22
N ASP A 243 -16.37 -10.82 -6.77
CA ASP A 243 -17.64 -10.08 -6.91
C ASP A 243 -18.15 -9.42 -5.63
N ALA A 244 -18.25 -10.17 -4.54
CA ALA A 244 -18.79 -9.64 -3.29
C ALA A 244 -17.86 -8.56 -2.65
N PRO A 245 -16.54 -8.81 -2.45
CA PRO A 245 -15.58 -7.78 -2.08
C PRO A 245 -15.61 -6.55 -2.99
N ARG A 246 -15.64 -6.76 -4.30
CA ARG A 246 -15.68 -5.70 -5.33
C ARG A 246 -16.89 -4.78 -5.15
N ARG A 247 -18.11 -5.34 -5.10
CA ARG A 247 -19.34 -4.54 -4.90
C ARG A 247 -19.29 -3.70 -3.63
N ASN A 248 -18.76 -4.28 -2.55
CA ASN A 248 -18.62 -3.58 -1.28
C ASN A 248 -17.62 -2.42 -1.35
N VAL A 249 -16.47 -2.63 -1.98
CA VAL A 249 -15.46 -1.59 -2.22
C VAL A 249 -16.06 -0.47 -3.07
N LEU A 250 -16.67 -0.81 -4.21
CA LEU A 250 -17.29 0.15 -5.12
C LEU A 250 -18.42 0.94 -4.44
N HIS A 251 -19.24 0.29 -3.62
CA HIS A 251 -20.28 1.00 -2.86
C HIS A 251 -19.68 2.06 -1.91
N ARG A 252 -18.55 1.77 -1.25
CA ARG A 252 -17.87 2.75 -0.38
C ARG A 252 -17.24 3.90 -1.16
N LEU A 253 -16.59 3.59 -2.28
CA LEU A 253 -15.99 4.60 -3.15
C LEU A 253 -17.06 5.48 -3.84
N ALA A 254 -18.17 4.88 -4.28
CA ALA A 254 -19.31 5.58 -4.86
C ALA A 254 -19.97 6.52 -3.83
N ALA A 255 -20.13 6.08 -2.59
CA ALA A 255 -20.67 6.92 -1.52
C ALA A 255 -19.79 8.16 -1.30
N PHE A 256 -18.47 8.03 -1.43
CA PHE A 256 -17.54 9.15 -1.39
C PHE A 256 -17.72 10.07 -2.60
N GLN A 257 -17.72 9.54 -3.83
CA GLN A 257 -17.89 10.32 -5.07
C GLN A 257 -19.25 11.04 -5.13
N ASN A 258 -20.31 10.42 -4.60
CA ASN A 258 -21.67 10.96 -4.59
C ASN A 258 -21.95 11.87 -3.39
N SER A 259 -21.15 11.78 -2.32
CA SER A 259 -21.27 12.73 -1.22
C SER A 259 -20.93 14.11 -1.77
N SER A 260 -21.79 15.10 -1.52
CA SER A 260 -21.47 16.51 -1.77
C SER A 260 -20.25 16.84 -0.94
N PHE A 261 -19.06 16.61 -1.50
CA PHE A 261 -17.80 16.86 -0.84
C PHE A 261 -17.82 18.32 -0.40
N VAL A 262 -17.88 18.54 0.91
CA VAL A 262 -17.69 19.86 1.49
C VAL A 262 -16.18 20.01 1.65
N PRO A 263 -15.51 20.88 0.87
CA PRO A 263 -14.07 21.10 1.03
C PRO A 263 -13.73 21.37 2.50
N GLY A 264 -12.72 20.68 3.01
CA GLY A 264 -12.31 20.76 4.42
C GLY A 264 -13.01 19.80 5.38
N SER A 265 -14.00 19.01 4.94
CA SER A 265 -14.63 17.98 5.78
C SER A 265 -13.72 16.78 6.08
N TYR A 266 -12.76 16.52 5.19
CA TYR A 266 -11.72 15.52 5.39
C TYR A 266 -10.37 16.20 5.46
N VAL A 267 -9.65 15.91 6.53
CA VAL A 267 -8.30 16.41 6.79
C VAL A 267 -7.44 15.23 7.22
N ALA A 268 -6.22 15.17 6.68
CA ALA A 268 -5.15 14.36 7.23
C ALA A 268 -4.38 15.23 8.22
N GLU A 269 -4.36 14.87 9.50
CA GLU A 269 -3.76 15.70 10.54
C GLU A 269 -3.08 14.92 11.67
N PHE A 270 -2.13 15.60 12.31
CA PHE A 270 -1.55 15.20 13.58
C PHE A 270 -2.30 15.90 14.71
N PRO A 271 -2.95 15.18 15.64
CA PRO A 271 -3.75 15.81 16.68
C PRO A 271 -2.86 16.55 17.67
N ALA A 272 -3.11 17.85 17.88
CA ALA A 272 -2.50 18.67 18.92
C ALA A 272 -0.96 18.52 19.06
N GLY A 273 -0.24 18.40 17.93
CA GLY A 273 1.21 18.26 17.93
C GLY A 273 1.73 16.87 18.33
N ASN A 274 0.86 15.88 18.46
CA ASN A 274 1.25 14.48 18.57
C ASN A 274 1.60 13.92 17.18
N TRP A 275 2.90 13.93 16.86
CA TRP A 275 3.39 13.40 15.59
C TRP A 275 3.35 11.87 15.51
N SER A 276 3.19 11.17 16.64
CA SER A 276 3.19 9.70 16.66
C SER A 276 1.91 9.07 16.10
N GLU A 277 0.89 9.89 15.82
CA GLU A 277 -0.41 9.40 15.35
C GLU A 277 -0.97 10.30 14.27
N LEU A 278 -1.43 9.67 13.19
CA LEU A 278 -2.08 10.34 12.08
C LEU A 278 -3.58 10.03 12.11
N PHE A 279 -4.38 11.07 11.89
CA PHE A 279 -5.82 10.96 11.68
C PHE A 279 -6.14 11.27 10.22
N VAL A 280 -7.00 10.45 9.61
CA VAL A 280 -7.55 10.68 8.27
C VAL A 280 -9.03 10.32 8.32
N GLY A 281 -9.90 11.33 8.30
CA GLY A 281 -11.32 11.13 8.59
C GLY A 281 -11.53 10.44 9.94
N ARG A 282 -12.14 9.26 9.94
CA ARG A 282 -12.36 8.45 11.16
C ARG A 282 -11.24 7.45 11.48
N HIS A 283 -10.21 7.38 10.64
CA HIS A 283 -9.13 6.41 10.77
C HIS A 283 -7.95 7.00 11.54
N ARG A 284 -7.29 6.16 12.34
CA ARG A 284 -6.12 6.50 13.16
C ARG A 284 -5.01 5.49 12.92
N PHE A 285 -3.80 5.98 12.70
CA PHE A 285 -2.63 5.14 12.47
C PHE A 285 -1.43 5.60 13.29
N PRO A 286 -0.59 4.67 13.78
CA PRO A 286 0.69 5.03 14.35
C PRO A 286 1.63 5.55 13.25
N VAL A 287 2.52 6.45 13.60
CA VAL A 287 3.55 7.00 12.71
C VAL A 287 4.92 6.77 13.35
N LEU A 288 5.86 6.26 12.55
CA LEU A 288 7.20 5.99 13.04
C LEU A 288 8.02 7.27 13.11
N GLN A 289 8.77 7.44 14.20
CA GLN A 289 9.64 8.61 14.39
C GLN A 289 10.67 8.75 13.27
N THR A 290 11.17 7.64 12.75
CA THR A 290 12.14 7.62 11.63
C THR A 290 11.57 8.21 10.35
N ASP A 291 10.29 7.98 10.05
CA ASP A 291 9.62 8.58 8.88
C ASP A 291 9.40 10.08 9.06
N ILE A 292 9.02 10.50 10.26
CA ILE A 292 8.87 11.92 10.59
C ILE A 292 10.20 12.63 10.35
N GLN A 293 11.30 12.05 10.83
CA GLN A 293 12.64 12.59 10.60
C GLN A 293 13.02 12.57 9.11
N ALA A 294 12.61 11.56 8.35
CA ALA A 294 12.87 11.51 6.90
C ALA A 294 12.19 12.68 6.17
N LEU A 295 10.90 12.93 6.43
CA LEU A 295 10.18 14.05 5.83
C LEU A 295 10.70 15.41 6.30
N LEU A 296 11.01 15.56 7.60
CA LEU A 296 11.56 16.81 8.14
C LEU A 296 12.88 17.19 7.47
N ARG A 297 13.76 16.20 7.21
CA ARG A 297 15.04 16.43 6.50
C ARG A 297 14.88 16.82 5.04
N ARG A 298 13.76 16.43 4.42
CA ARG A 298 13.50 16.60 2.99
C ARG A 298 12.60 17.79 2.66
N TYR A 299 11.92 18.36 3.65
CA TYR A 299 11.04 19.50 3.45
C TYR A 299 11.80 20.70 2.88
N THR A 300 11.35 21.22 1.73
CA THR A 300 12.06 22.27 0.97
C THR A 300 11.58 23.69 1.26
N LEU A 301 10.39 23.86 1.85
CA LEU A 301 9.83 25.18 2.17
C LEU A 301 10.38 25.70 3.50
N SER A 302 10.14 26.99 3.78
CA SER A 302 10.60 27.64 5.01
C SER A 302 10.18 26.87 6.27
N ALA A 303 11.12 26.72 7.20
CA ALA A 303 10.93 26.01 8.46
C ALA A 303 9.97 26.71 9.43
N ASP A 304 9.67 27.99 9.20
CA ASP A 304 8.89 28.83 10.11
C ASP A 304 7.39 28.49 10.09
N ASN A 305 6.90 27.88 9.01
CA ASN A 305 5.49 27.48 8.90
C ASN A 305 5.27 26.03 9.37
N VAL A 306 5.30 25.84 10.69
CA VAL A 306 5.13 24.53 11.34
C VAL A 306 3.81 23.85 10.95
N ALA A 307 2.71 24.63 10.85
CA ALA A 307 1.39 24.10 10.53
C ALA A 307 1.31 23.58 9.08
N SER A 308 1.80 24.36 8.11
CA SER A 308 1.86 23.93 6.70
C SER A 308 2.73 22.68 6.55
N ARG A 309 3.89 22.64 7.22
CA ARG A 309 4.76 21.46 7.22
C ARG A 309 4.07 20.22 7.81
N ALA A 310 3.38 20.37 8.94
CA ALA A 310 2.66 19.26 9.57
C ALA A 310 1.55 18.73 8.67
N SER A 311 0.76 19.62 8.04
CA SER A 311 -0.29 19.26 7.09
C SER A 311 0.27 18.56 5.84
N ALA A 312 1.35 19.09 5.27
CA ALA A 312 2.08 18.47 4.16
C ALA A 312 2.55 17.04 4.50
N MET A 313 3.14 16.86 5.68
CA MET A 313 3.60 15.55 6.14
C MET A 313 2.44 14.59 6.36
N ALA A 314 1.37 15.06 7.02
CA ALA A 314 0.17 14.26 7.28
C ALA A 314 -0.47 13.76 5.98
N ARG A 315 -0.52 14.62 4.96
CA ARG A 315 -0.98 14.26 3.61
C ARG A 315 -0.14 13.13 3.01
N VAL A 316 1.19 13.25 3.00
CA VAL A 316 2.07 12.20 2.45
C VAL A 316 1.92 10.89 3.23
N PHE A 317 1.86 10.93 4.56
CA PHE A 317 1.59 9.73 5.35
C PHE A 317 0.26 9.07 4.98
N ALA A 318 -0.80 9.86 4.83
CA ALA A 318 -2.13 9.37 4.46
C ALA A 318 -2.09 8.64 3.11
N LEU A 319 -1.43 9.23 2.11
CA LEU A 319 -1.29 8.66 0.78
C LEU A 319 -0.61 7.28 0.80
N TYR A 320 0.51 7.12 1.50
CA TYR A 320 1.19 5.82 1.59
C TYR A 320 0.41 4.81 2.44
N ARG A 321 -0.28 5.25 3.50
CA ARG A 321 -1.15 4.36 4.28
C ARG A 321 -2.29 3.77 3.44
N ALA A 322 -2.77 4.47 2.42
CA ALA A 322 -3.77 3.94 1.50
C ALA A 322 -3.25 2.75 0.68
N LEU A 323 -1.97 2.74 0.33
CA LEU A 323 -1.33 1.69 -0.49
C LEU A 323 -0.95 0.45 0.31
N GLU A 324 -0.72 0.58 1.62
CA GLU A 324 -0.27 -0.51 2.48
C GLU A 324 -1.35 -1.57 2.74
N ASN A 325 -0.94 -2.83 2.90
CA ASN A 325 -1.80 -3.91 3.37
C ASN A 325 -1.83 -3.88 4.91
N PRO A 326 -2.97 -3.53 5.55
CA PRO A 326 -3.03 -3.34 7.00
C PRO A 326 -2.93 -4.65 7.80
N VAL A 327 -3.13 -5.81 7.15
CA VAL A 327 -3.17 -7.13 7.81
C VAL A 327 -1.76 -7.72 7.97
N LEU A 328 -0.77 -7.25 7.21
CA LEU A 328 0.60 -7.76 7.31
C LEU A 328 1.26 -7.24 8.59
N THR A 329 1.30 -8.09 9.62
CA THR A 329 1.89 -7.81 10.95
C THR A 329 3.41 -7.73 10.90
N ALA A 330 4.05 -8.54 10.04
CA ALA A 330 5.48 -8.48 9.77
C ALA A 330 5.73 -7.49 8.64
N GLY A 331 6.10 -6.26 9.01
CA GLY A 331 6.67 -5.37 8.02
C GLY A 331 5.67 -4.75 7.05
N GLN A 332 4.64 -4.07 7.59
CA GLN A 332 3.60 -3.23 6.96
C GLN A 332 4.03 -2.32 5.77
N ARG A 333 5.33 -2.27 5.50
CA ARG A 333 5.97 -1.52 4.44
C ARG A 333 6.16 -2.48 3.27
N SER A 334 5.33 -2.33 2.26
CA SER A 334 5.43 -3.07 1.01
C SER A 334 6.80 -2.85 0.35
N SER A 335 7.22 -3.72 -0.58
CA SER A 335 8.53 -3.63 -1.26
C SER A 335 8.86 -2.25 -1.83
N HIS A 336 7.83 -1.43 -2.11
CA HIS A 336 7.84 -0.02 -2.50
C HIS A 336 8.61 0.92 -1.54
N GLN A 337 8.73 0.55 -0.26
CA GLN A 337 9.38 1.35 0.77
C GLN A 337 10.76 0.79 1.17
N LEU A 338 11.22 -0.29 0.52
CA LEU A 338 12.55 -0.82 0.76
C LEU A 338 13.57 -0.03 -0.05
N CYS A 339 14.66 0.36 0.60
CA CYS A 339 15.83 0.87 -0.10
C CYS A 339 16.72 -0.32 -0.49
N THR A 340 17.13 -0.37 -1.74
CA THR A 340 17.99 -1.42 -2.26
C THR A 340 19.39 -1.39 -1.66
N TRP A 341 19.80 -0.23 -1.14
CA TRP A 341 21.18 0.02 -0.74
C TRP A 341 21.33 0.21 0.76
N ARG A 342 22.31 -0.48 1.33
CA ARG A 342 22.83 -0.11 2.65
C ARG A 342 23.50 1.27 2.53
N PRO A 343 23.40 2.15 3.53
CA PRO A 343 24.05 3.47 3.47
C PRO A 343 25.56 3.40 3.23
N SER A 344 26.17 2.27 3.59
CA SER A 344 27.62 2.03 3.51
C SER A 344 28.07 1.23 2.29
N SER A 345 27.16 0.78 1.40
CA SER A 345 27.59 0.04 0.20
C SER A 345 28.27 0.98 -0.78
N LYS A 346 29.35 0.53 -1.41
CA LYS A 346 30.06 1.33 -2.43
C LYS A 346 29.16 1.64 -3.61
N GLU A 347 28.28 0.69 -3.94
CA GLU A 347 27.26 0.77 -4.97
C GLU A 347 26.13 1.76 -4.64
N ALA A 348 26.04 2.25 -3.39
CA ALA A 348 25.13 3.34 -3.06
C ALA A 348 25.74 4.70 -3.37
N ALA A 349 27.08 4.79 -3.38
CA ALA A 349 27.81 6.04 -3.44
C ALA A 349 27.89 6.60 -4.86
N ASP A 350 27.73 5.75 -5.87
CA ASP A 350 27.73 6.09 -7.29
C ASP A 350 26.33 6.34 -7.88
N VAL A 351 25.25 5.97 -7.17
CA VAL A 351 23.88 6.26 -7.61
C VAL A 351 23.58 7.75 -7.47
N GLU A 352 23.24 8.38 -8.59
CA GLU A 352 22.90 9.80 -8.64
C GLU A 352 21.39 10.03 -8.56
N TYR A 353 20.59 9.14 -9.18
CA TYR A 353 19.14 9.25 -9.23
C TYR A 353 18.44 7.94 -8.88
N GLU A 354 17.23 8.02 -8.34
CA GLU A 354 16.38 6.87 -8.01
C GLU A 354 15.05 6.97 -8.75
N LEU A 355 14.82 6.09 -9.73
CA LEU A 355 13.63 6.11 -10.58
C LEU A 355 12.34 5.75 -9.84
N PHE A 356 12.46 4.98 -8.76
CA PHE A 356 11.34 4.54 -7.93
C PHE A 356 11.71 4.70 -6.47
N ALA A 357 11.30 5.81 -5.86
CA ALA A 357 11.47 6.05 -4.44
C ALA A 357 10.33 6.90 -3.86
N SER A 358 10.45 7.18 -2.58
CA SER A 358 9.59 8.06 -1.80
C SER A 358 10.45 8.94 -0.90
N PRO A 359 9.90 10.03 -0.35
CA PRO A 359 10.55 10.82 0.69
C PRO A 359 11.02 9.99 1.89
N PHE A 360 10.40 8.83 2.15
CA PHE A 360 10.74 7.97 3.28
C PHE A 360 11.99 7.13 3.05
N ASN A 361 12.22 6.66 1.82
CA ASN A 361 13.27 5.67 1.52
C ASN A 361 14.33 6.16 0.53
N ALA A 362 14.11 7.30 -0.14
CA ALA A 362 15.08 7.82 -1.08
C ALA A 362 16.44 8.03 -0.40
N ARG A 363 17.52 7.68 -1.10
CA ARG A 363 18.92 7.89 -0.66
C ARG A 363 19.53 9.13 -1.26
N VAL A 364 19.11 9.45 -2.47
CA VAL A 364 19.60 10.61 -3.21
C VAL A 364 18.99 11.89 -2.66
N GLY A 365 19.63 13.02 -2.99
CA GLY A 365 19.18 14.34 -2.60
C GLY A 365 17.82 14.72 -3.18
N ASN A 366 17.25 15.82 -2.71
CA ASN A 366 16.05 16.41 -3.30
C ASN A 366 16.29 16.77 -4.77
N GLY A 367 15.27 16.57 -5.61
CA GLY A 367 15.32 16.76 -7.07
C GLY A 367 15.94 15.59 -7.82
N LYS A 368 16.29 14.48 -7.14
CA LYS A 368 16.99 13.35 -7.76
C LYS A 368 16.27 12.01 -7.64
N TYR A 369 15.07 11.99 -7.08
CA TYR A 369 14.25 10.78 -7.05
C TYR A 369 12.89 11.03 -7.66
N ALA A 370 12.37 10.06 -8.38
CA ALA A 370 11.00 10.05 -8.84
C ALA A 370 10.13 9.26 -7.86
N SER A 371 8.87 9.66 -7.78
CA SER A 371 7.92 9.15 -6.81
C SER A 371 6.53 9.05 -7.38
N ARG A 372 5.67 8.34 -6.64
CA ARG A 372 4.29 8.09 -7.07
C ARG A 372 3.40 9.33 -7.03
N PHE A 373 3.55 10.16 -6.01
CA PHE A 373 2.64 11.29 -5.77
C PHE A 373 3.36 12.63 -5.90
N PRO A 374 3.90 12.99 -7.08
CA PRO A 374 4.70 14.19 -7.24
C PRO A 374 3.94 15.47 -6.83
N HIS A 375 2.61 15.50 -6.98
CA HIS A 375 1.76 16.61 -6.55
C HIS A 375 1.80 16.87 -5.03
N ALA A 376 2.02 15.83 -4.22
CA ALA A 376 2.18 15.93 -2.77
C ALA A 376 3.64 15.88 -2.31
N GLU A 377 4.53 15.29 -3.11
CA GLU A 377 5.90 14.96 -2.72
C GLU A 377 6.97 15.93 -3.25
N LYS A 378 6.62 16.82 -4.18
CA LYS A 378 7.56 17.83 -4.71
C LYS A 378 8.13 18.74 -3.61
N ILE A 379 7.32 19.08 -2.60
CA ILE A 379 7.75 19.83 -1.40
C ILE A 379 8.69 19.04 -0.47
N PHE A 380 8.81 17.73 -0.69
CA PHE A 380 9.78 16.85 -0.05
C PHE A 380 10.89 16.43 -1.03
N GLY A 381 11.02 17.11 -2.16
CA GLY A 381 12.11 16.92 -3.10
C GLY A 381 11.91 15.85 -4.16
N SER A 382 10.68 15.40 -4.42
CA SER A 382 10.40 14.60 -5.62
C SER A 382 10.73 15.39 -6.89
N ALA A 383 11.36 14.73 -7.86
CA ALA A 383 11.62 15.26 -9.20
C ALA A 383 10.42 15.16 -10.14
N GLY A 384 9.47 14.24 -9.86
CA GLY A 384 8.37 13.90 -10.76
C GLY A 384 7.93 12.46 -10.57
N SER A 385 7.19 11.93 -11.55
CA SER A 385 6.73 10.55 -11.63
C SER A 385 7.41 9.80 -12.77
N TYR A 386 7.51 8.48 -12.62
CA TYR A 386 7.74 7.59 -13.75
C TYR A 386 6.48 7.52 -14.63
N PRO A 387 6.59 7.43 -15.97
CA PRO A 387 7.82 7.44 -16.78
C PRO A 387 8.32 8.84 -17.16
N ASP A 388 7.61 9.91 -16.79
CA ASP A 388 7.87 11.28 -17.25
C ASP A 388 9.31 11.75 -17.00
N VAL A 389 9.88 11.41 -15.84
CA VAL A 389 11.26 11.81 -15.49
C VAL A 389 12.35 11.20 -16.38
N LEU A 390 12.05 10.17 -17.17
CA LEU A 390 13.03 9.51 -18.04
C LEU A 390 13.60 10.47 -19.09
N ASP A 391 12.80 11.42 -19.57
CA ASP A 391 13.22 12.39 -20.58
C ASP A 391 13.83 13.67 -19.97
N GLU A 392 13.67 13.86 -18.65
CA GLU A 392 14.15 15.05 -17.94
C GLU A 392 15.56 14.86 -17.37
N TRP A 393 15.92 13.63 -17.01
CA TRP A 393 17.21 13.35 -16.36
C TRP A 393 18.36 13.28 -17.36
N PRO A 394 19.58 13.70 -16.97
CA PRO A 394 20.69 13.75 -17.89
C PRO A 394 21.16 12.35 -18.27
N SER A 395 21.48 12.13 -19.54
CA SER A 395 21.97 10.83 -20.01
C SER A 395 23.31 10.40 -19.42
N THR A 396 24.06 11.33 -18.81
CA THR A 396 25.29 11.02 -18.06
C THR A 396 25.03 10.44 -16.67
N ALA A 397 23.77 10.38 -16.22
CA ALA A 397 23.40 9.94 -14.88
C ALA A 397 23.64 8.45 -14.64
N VAL A 398 23.88 8.13 -13.38
CA VAL A 398 23.80 6.77 -12.84
C VAL A 398 22.47 6.62 -12.10
N VAL A 399 21.60 5.72 -12.58
CA VAL A 399 20.22 5.60 -12.09
C VAL A 399 20.00 4.26 -11.41
N SER A 400 19.36 4.29 -10.24
CA SER A 400 18.84 3.10 -9.55
C SER A 400 17.38 2.90 -9.90
N VAL A 401 17.05 1.70 -10.36
CA VAL A 401 15.73 1.27 -10.84
C VAL A 401 15.26 0.11 -9.99
N ASN A 402 14.40 0.40 -9.01
CA ASN A 402 13.80 -0.60 -8.11
C ASN A 402 12.27 -0.47 -8.14
N PRO A 403 11.62 -0.94 -9.20
CA PRO A 403 10.19 -0.74 -9.37
C PRO A 403 9.38 -1.44 -8.27
N PRO A 404 8.14 -0.97 -8.04
CA PRO A 404 7.09 -1.76 -7.41
C PRO A 404 7.12 -3.21 -7.91
N PHE A 405 7.09 -4.20 -7.00
CA PHE A 405 7.04 -5.62 -7.40
C PHE A 405 5.62 -6.06 -7.78
N SER A 406 4.91 -5.20 -8.51
CA SER A 406 3.60 -5.50 -9.07
C SER A 406 3.71 -5.92 -10.53
N ASP A 407 2.67 -6.56 -11.05
CA ASP A 407 2.67 -7.07 -12.42
C ASP A 407 2.76 -5.94 -13.45
N ALA A 408 2.00 -4.86 -13.27
CA ALA A 408 1.98 -3.75 -14.22
C ALA A 408 3.33 -3.04 -14.30
N TYR A 409 3.92 -2.67 -13.16
CA TYR A 409 5.21 -1.97 -13.14
C TYR A 409 6.35 -2.83 -13.66
N LEU A 410 6.38 -4.13 -13.33
CA LEU A 410 7.42 -5.02 -13.83
C LEU A 410 7.26 -5.29 -15.33
N ASP A 411 6.03 -5.41 -15.83
CA ASP A 411 5.79 -5.55 -17.26
C ASP A 411 6.19 -4.28 -18.03
N ASP A 412 5.86 -3.09 -17.53
CA ASP A 412 6.25 -1.86 -18.19
C ASP A 412 7.77 -1.62 -18.11
N VAL A 413 8.36 -1.68 -16.92
CA VAL A 413 9.80 -1.41 -16.74
C VAL A 413 10.67 -2.45 -17.44
N VAL A 414 10.38 -3.74 -17.25
CA VAL A 414 11.24 -4.83 -17.76
C VAL A 414 10.81 -5.27 -19.15
N GLY A 415 9.50 -5.31 -19.42
CA GLY A 415 8.94 -5.78 -20.68
C GLY A 415 8.94 -4.73 -21.78
N LYS A 416 8.62 -3.47 -21.47
CA LYS A 416 8.39 -2.41 -22.48
C LYS A 416 9.50 -1.34 -22.51
N GLN A 417 9.96 -0.88 -21.35
CA GLN A 417 10.81 0.31 -21.22
C GLN A 417 12.29 -0.02 -20.98
N LEU A 418 12.66 -1.29 -20.79
CA LEU A 418 14.02 -1.68 -20.40
C LEU A 418 15.08 -1.16 -21.38
N ASP A 419 14.85 -1.30 -22.68
CA ASP A 419 15.76 -0.81 -23.72
C ASP A 419 15.91 0.72 -23.68
N ARG A 420 14.81 1.45 -23.48
CA ARG A 420 14.80 2.91 -23.35
C ARG A 420 15.57 3.35 -22.11
N ILE A 421 15.33 2.71 -20.97
CA ILE A 421 15.99 3.02 -19.69
C ILE A 421 17.51 2.80 -19.82
N VAL A 422 17.94 1.67 -20.38
CA VAL A 422 19.37 1.37 -20.52
C VAL A 422 20.05 2.31 -21.52
N ALA A 423 19.41 2.61 -22.66
CA ALA A 423 19.94 3.55 -23.64
C ALA A 423 19.95 5.00 -23.15
N GLY A 424 19.04 5.35 -22.24
CA GLY A 424 18.85 6.70 -21.73
C GLY A 424 19.92 7.14 -20.73
N PHE A 425 20.61 6.22 -20.05
CA PHE A 425 21.50 6.53 -18.94
C PHE A 425 22.88 5.89 -19.09
N LYS A 426 23.90 6.57 -18.56
CA LYS A 426 25.29 6.10 -18.56
C LYS A 426 25.44 4.75 -17.87
N LYS A 427 24.67 4.52 -16.80
CA LYS A 427 24.72 3.29 -15.99
C LYS A 427 23.41 3.11 -15.25
N VAL A 428 22.91 1.88 -15.24
CA VAL A 428 21.68 1.49 -14.57
C VAL A 428 21.96 0.42 -13.53
N HIS A 429 21.44 0.62 -12.33
CA HIS A 429 21.33 -0.39 -11.28
C HIS A 429 19.89 -0.89 -11.21
N LEU A 430 19.61 -2.05 -11.78
CA LEU A 430 18.27 -2.61 -11.90
C LEU A 430 18.05 -3.72 -10.86
N PHE A 431 16.94 -3.63 -10.13
CA PHE A 431 16.48 -4.63 -9.18
C PHE A 431 15.17 -5.23 -9.64
N VAL A 432 15.15 -6.54 -9.91
CA VAL A 432 13.97 -7.23 -10.46
C VAL A 432 13.77 -8.58 -9.77
N PRO A 433 12.56 -8.89 -9.27
CA PRO A 433 12.29 -10.20 -8.70
C PRO A 433 12.27 -11.28 -9.77
N VAL A 434 12.75 -12.47 -9.43
CA VAL A 434 12.75 -13.62 -10.34
C VAL A 434 11.48 -14.43 -10.12
N ARG A 435 10.49 -14.20 -10.99
CA ARG A 435 9.22 -14.93 -11.01
C ARG A 435 8.83 -15.34 -12.43
N ASP A 436 7.85 -16.20 -12.55
CA ASP A 436 7.32 -16.60 -13.86
C ASP A 436 6.44 -15.47 -14.41
N ALA A 437 6.82 -14.92 -15.56
CA ALA A 437 6.15 -13.77 -16.17
C ALA A 437 6.59 -13.59 -17.64
N PRO A 438 5.78 -12.94 -18.49
CA PRO A 438 6.12 -12.72 -19.91
C PRO A 438 7.45 -11.99 -20.13
N TRP A 439 7.78 -11.04 -19.26
CA TRP A 439 9.02 -10.25 -19.31
C TRP A 439 10.25 -11.03 -18.79
N ARG A 440 10.10 -12.23 -18.21
CA ARG A 440 11.22 -13.03 -17.66
C ARG A 440 12.33 -13.29 -18.68
N LYS A 441 11.98 -13.43 -19.97
CA LYS A 441 12.96 -13.62 -21.05
C LYS A 441 13.95 -12.47 -21.18
N GLN A 442 13.54 -11.25 -20.81
CA GLN A 442 14.41 -10.06 -20.84
C GLN A 442 15.54 -10.17 -19.81
N LEU A 443 15.36 -10.90 -18.71
CA LEU A 443 16.38 -11.07 -17.68
C LEU A 443 17.63 -11.79 -18.20
N ARG A 444 17.51 -12.60 -19.27
CA ARG A 444 18.67 -13.25 -19.90
C ARG A 444 19.64 -12.25 -20.51
N ARG A 445 19.17 -11.05 -20.83
CA ARG A 445 19.97 -9.97 -21.41
C ARG A 445 20.82 -9.23 -20.38
N LEU A 446 20.56 -9.47 -19.09
CA LEU A 446 21.24 -8.85 -17.96
C LEU A 446 22.52 -9.63 -17.61
N SER A 447 23.57 -9.44 -18.41
CA SER A 447 24.86 -10.11 -18.20
C SER A 447 25.45 -9.76 -16.83
N ASN A 448 26.05 -10.73 -16.15
CA ASN A 448 26.65 -10.59 -14.82
C ASN A 448 25.67 -10.16 -13.69
N ALA A 449 24.35 -10.32 -13.88
CA ALA A 449 23.40 -10.11 -12.81
C ALA A 449 23.67 -11.05 -11.62
N ARG A 450 23.50 -10.53 -10.39
CA ARG A 450 23.72 -11.27 -9.14
C ARG A 450 22.46 -11.29 -8.30
N PHE A 451 22.25 -12.35 -7.52
CA PHE A 451 21.15 -12.40 -6.58
C PHE A 451 21.42 -11.54 -5.34
N VAL A 452 20.39 -10.86 -4.87
CA VAL A 452 20.36 -10.11 -3.61
C VAL A 452 19.38 -10.78 -2.68
N GLN A 453 19.80 -10.98 -1.43
CA GLN A 453 19.00 -11.66 -0.40
C GLN A 453 18.39 -10.69 0.60
N ASP A 454 18.99 -9.51 0.79
CA ASP A 454 18.58 -8.56 1.81
C ASP A 454 18.47 -7.15 1.21
N PHE A 455 17.39 -6.46 1.57
CA PHE A 455 17.20 -5.03 1.30
C PHE A 455 17.30 -4.23 2.59
N PHE A 456 17.70 -2.96 2.50
CA PHE A 456 17.72 -2.09 3.68
C PHE A 456 16.39 -1.34 3.80
N ASP A 457 15.69 -1.56 4.90
CA ASP A 457 14.52 -0.75 5.25
C ASP A 457 14.99 0.58 5.88
N ALA A 458 14.91 1.65 5.09
CA ALA A 458 15.31 2.99 5.52
C ALA A 458 14.47 3.54 6.68
N THR A 459 13.23 3.09 6.79
CA THR A 459 12.34 3.49 7.88
C THR A 459 12.67 2.72 9.15
N ALA A 460 12.82 1.40 9.08
CA ALA A 460 13.12 0.59 10.26
C ALA A 460 14.62 0.58 10.62
N LEU A 461 15.47 1.18 9.78
CA LEU A 461 16.92 1.21 9.91
C LEU A 461 17.54 -0.17 10.10
N LYS A 462 17.03 -1.17 9.37
CA LYS A 462 17.48 -2.55 9.46
C LYS A 462 17.46 -3.21 8.10
N ASP A 463 18.29 -4.24 7.95
CA ASP A 463 18.18 -5.14 6.82
C ASP A 463 16.93 -6.00 6.96
N ARG A 464 16.30 -6.28 5.82
CA ARG A 464 15.18 -7.19 5.69
C ARG A 464 15.52 -8.23 4.65
N HIS A 465 15.35 -9.48 5.06
CA HIS A 465 15.43 -10.59 4.13
C HIS A 465 14.30 -10.51 3.12
N LEU A 466 14.63 -10.71 1.86
CA LEU A 466 13.67 -10.81 0.79
C LEU A 466 13.07 -12.21 0.78
N GLU A 467 11.76 -12.29 0.83
CA GLU A 467 11.05 -13.59 0.76
C GLU A 467 11.12 -14.21 -0.64
N GLN A 468 11.52 -13.43 -1.64
CA GLN A 468 11.68 -13.86 -3.02
C GLN A 468 13.06 -13.49 -3.58
N PRO A 469 13.63 -14.31 -4.48
CA PRO A 469 14.91 -14.01 -5.11
C PRO A 469 14.80 -12.75 -5.97
N VAL A 470 15.69 -11.79 -5.74
CA VAL A 470 15.80 -10.56 -6.54
C VAL A 470 17.15 -10.54 -7.24
N LEU A 471 17.14 -10.25 -8.55
CA LEU A 471 18.35 -9.96 -9.31
C LEU A 471 18.70 -8.49 -9.19
N HIS A 472 19.98 -8.23 -8.92
CA HIS A 472 20.62 -6.95 -9.14
C HIS A 472 21.49 -7.04 -10.39
N TRP A 473 21.22 -6.17 -11.34
CA TRP A 473 22.05 -5.98 -12.52
C TRP A 473 22.61 -4.56 -12.53
N GLU A 474 23.87 -4.46 -12.94
CA GLU A 474 24.59 -3.21 -13.11
C GLU A 474 25.16 -3.19 -14.52
N GLY A 475 24.78 -2.22 -15.33
CA GLY A 475 25.31 -2.10 -16.69
C GLY A 475 24.85 -0.88 -17.45
N SER A 476 25.43 -0.69 -18.63
CA SER A 476 25.13 0.39 -19.57
C SER A 476 24.61 -0.14 -20.92
N GLU A 477 24.70 -1.45 -21.15
CA GLU A 477 24.30 -2.10 -22.40
C GLU A 477 23.70 -3.48 -22.09
N LEU A 478 22.61 -3.81 -22.77
CA LEU A 478 21.96 -5.12 -22.69
C LEU A 478 22.63 -6.09 -23.66
N ALA A 479 22.70 -7.37 -23.29
CA ALA A 479 23.06 -8.40 -24.26
C ALA A 479 22.01 -8.45 -25.39
N PRO A 480 22.42 -8.84 -26.62
CA PRO A 480 21.49 -8.97 -27.73
C PRO A 480 20.34 -9.92 -27.37
N ALA A 481 19.13 -9.60 -27.83
CA ALA A 481 18.00 -10.51 -27.68
C ALA A 481 18.32 -11.82 -28.40
N GLU A 482 18.16 -12.96 -27.71
CA GLU A 482 18.20 -14.27 -28.35
C GLU A 482 17.08 -14.32 -29.41
N ALA A 483 17.46 -14.62 -30.66
CA ALA A 483 16.57 -14.64 -31.81
C ALA A 483 15.54 -15.76 -31.77
#